data_AF-A0A0K6GHW3-F1
#
_entry.id   AF-A0A0K6GHW3-F1
#
_cell.length_a   1.000
_cell.length_b   1.000
_cell.length_c   1.000
_cell.angle_alpha   90.00
_cell.angle_beta   90.00
_cell.angle_gamma   90.00
#
_symmetry.space_group_name_H-M   'P 1'
#
loop_
_entity.id
_entity.type
_entity.pdbx_description
1 polymer ?
#
loop_
_entity_poly.entity_id
_entity_poly.type
_entity_poly.pdbx_seq_one_letter_code
_entity_poly.pdbx_strand_id
1 'polypeptide(L)'
;MFSAFFIYALLGSASLASARPLSRTRSADSTIKRQVQIFALKDYADFQISTGVAGDALARAEAVFKTPLAGVDLATVSEEDLDNLNTMRGAASKFETTDFNPAIEAATGEEAAALQRGKIANKVLKNLGSVMVASIKEAKAKAAGEDASEFTTKIEEETKKMNKNASTDKADAGKALATPLKAGARRVRSVKFARMTKKLAGVKRQSLMPLRDYKDFQISTGTAGDALARAEAVFKTPFDGVNLANVSDEDLDNLNTMRGAASKFETTDFNPAIKAASGAEAEALQRGKIANKVLKNLGSVMVASIKEAKAKAAGQDASQFTATIEEETKKMNKNAATDKTDAGKTLATPLGN
;
A
#
# COMPACT_ATOMS: atom_id res chain seq x y z
N MET A 1 -17.53 87.43 46.64
CA MET A 1 -17.32 87.19 48.09
C MET A 1 -16.41 85.97 48.21
N PHE A 2 -15.23 86.19 48.81
CA PHE A 2 -14.24 85.28 49.46
C PHE A 2 -14.15 83.82 48.99
N SER A 3 -12.98 83.19 48.84
CA SER A 3 -11.58 83.55 49.05
C SER A 3 -10.77 82.38 48.50
N ALA A 4 -9.62 82.68 47.88
CA ALA A 4 -8.51 81.73 47.80
C ALA A 4 -7.88 81.56 49.19
N PHE A 5 -7.26 80.42 49.50
CA PHE A 5 -5.91 80.29 50.05
C PHE A 5 -5.58 78.82 50.44
N PHE A 6 -4.59 78.27 49.71
CA PHE A 6 -3.49 77.39 50.12
C PHE A 6 -3.45 76.86 51.57
N ILE A 7 -3.30 75.54 51.75
CA ILE A 7 -2.34 74.93 52.69
C ILE A 7 -1.76 73.61 52.09
N TYR A 8 -0.44 73.51 52.20
CA TYR A 8 0.50 72.45 51.84
C TYR A 8 0.60 71.38 52.95
N ALA A 9 0.68 70.07 52.62
CA ALA A 9 1.41 69.02 53.35
C ALA A 9 1.15 67.66 52.66
N LEU A 10 2.05 67.11 51.85
CA LEU A 10 3.30 66.38 52.17
C LEU A 10 3.08 64.94 52.70
N LEU A 11 3.52 64.00 51.86
CA LEU A 11 4.08 62.66 52.13
C LEU A 11 3.17 61.49 52.56
N GLY A 12 3.11 60.49 51.66
CA GLY A 12 2.58 59.15 51.93
C GLY A 12 2.58 58.27 50.69
N SER A 13 3.74 58.06 50.06
CA SER A 13 3.92 57.16 48.92
C SER A 13 3.74 55.71 49.36
N ALA A 14 2.53 55.16 49.23
CA ALA A 14 2.28 53.72 49.31
C ALA A 14 2.18 53.15 47.89
N SER A 15 3.28 52.57 47.41
CA SER A 15 3.31 51.78 46.18
C SER A 15 2.51 50.50 46.39
N LEU A 16 1.24 50.49 45.97
CA LEU A 16 0.49 49.25 45.77
C LEU A 16 1.05 48.56 44.52
N ALA A 17 1.94 47.59 44.74
CA ALA A 17 2.33 46.63 43.72
C ALA A 17 1.09 45.82 43.30
N SER A 18 0.51 46.16 42.15
CA SER A 18 -0.44 45.30 41.45
C SER A 18 0.34 44.09 40.92
N ALA A 19 0.39 43.02 41.72
CA ALA A 19 0.80 41.71 41.24
C ALA A 19 -0.31 41.20 40.30
N ARG A 20 -0.23 41.59 39.02
CA ARG A 20 -0.92 40.86 37.95
C ARG A 20 -0.42 39.42 38.00
N PRO A 21 -1.29 38.40 38.13
CA PRO A 21 -0.86 37.05 37.89
C PRO A 21 -0.38 37.00 36.44
N LEU A 22 0.91 36.73 36.25
CA LEU A 22 1.40 36.22 34.99
C LEU A 22 0.59 34.94 34.73
N SER A 23 -0.42 35.06 33.87
CA SER A 23 -1.02 33.91 33.20
C SER A 23 0.10 33.25 32.41
N ARG A 24 0.84 32.40 33.12
CA ARG A 24 1.74 31.41 32.56
C ARG A 24 0.82 30.56 31.72
N THR A 25 0.80 30.82 30.42
CA THR A 25 0.34 29.86 29.43
C THR A 25 1.18 28.62 29.66
N ARG A 26 0.69 27.74 30.54
CA ARG A 26 1.03 26.33 30.44
C ARG A 26 0.59 26.01 29.03
N SER A 27 1.56 25.89 28.13
CA SER A 27 1.45 25.00 26.98
C SER A 27 0.82 23.75 27.57
N ALA A 28 -0.49 23.61 27.34
CA ALA A 28 -1.18 22.38 27.62
C ALA A 28 -0.46 21.41 26.72
N ASP A 29 0.46 20.68 27.36
CA ASP A 29 0.92 19.35 27.00
C ASP A 29 0.00 18.82 25.92
N SER A 30 0.47 18.90 24.67
CA SER A 30 -0.11 18.14 23.59
C SER A 30 0.23 16.70 23.91
N THR A 31 -0.48 16.14 24.88
CA THR A 31 -0.59 14.73 25.10
C THR A 31 -1.13 14.22 23.78
N ILE A 32 -0.22 13.83 22.88
CA ILE A 32 -0.53 13.08 21.69
C ILE A 32 -1.24 11.86 22.24
N LYS A 33 -2.58 11.90 22.26
CA LYS A 33 -3.39 10.72 22.48
C LYS A 33 -2.96 9.80 21.37
N ARG A 34 -2.08 8.85 21.68
CA ARG A 34 -1.70 7.79 20.76
C ARG A 34 -3.03 7.20 20.32
N GLN A 35 -3.38 7.44 19.05
CA GLN A 35 -4.58 6.87 18.47
C GLN A 35 -4.51 5.37 18.76
N VAL A 36 -5.56 4.84 19.38
CA VAL A 36 -5.60 3.42 19.71
C VAL A 36 -5.44 2.66 18.41
N GLN A 37 -4.39 1.85 18.31
CA GLN A 37 -4.11 1.04 17.12
C GLN A 37 -5.32 0.15 16.85
N ILE A 38 -5.96 0.37 15.70
CA ILE A 38 -7.19 -0.31 15.29
C ILE A 38 -6.83 -1.70 14.76
N PHE A 39 -5.79 -1.78 13.93
CA PHE A 39 -5.28 -3.00 13.35
C PHE A 39 -3.91 -3.32 13.92
N ALA A 40 -3.86 -4.29 14.83
CA ALA A 40 -2.61 -4.98 15.11
C ALA A 40 -2.27 -5.90 13.93
N LEU A 41 -1.03 -5.80 13.42
CA LEU A 41 -0.53 -6.73 12.42
C LEU A 41 -0.58 -8.17 12.94
N LYS A 42 -1.18 -9.07 12.17
CA LYS A 42 -1.32 -10.50 12.51
C LYS A 42 -0.73 -11.37 11.40
N ASP A 43 -0.16 -12.51 11.78
CA ASP A 43 0.19 -13.56 10.84
C ASP A 43 -1.09 -14.16 10.24
N TYR A 44 -1.03 -14.64 8.99
CA TYR A 44 -2.20 -15.21 8.30
C TYR A 44 -2.93 -16.29 9.13
N ALA A 45 -2.18 -17.14 9.82
CA ALA A 45 -2.74 -18.19 10.66
C ALA A 45 -3.64 -17.67 11.79
N ASP A 46 -3.47 -16.42 12.22
CA ASP A 46 -4.17 -15.81 13.35
C ASP A 46 -5.41 -15.00 12.94
N PHE A 47 -5.65 -14.76 11.64
CA PHE A 47 -6.83 -14.02 11.15
C PHE A 47 -7.57 -14.69 9.98
N GLN A 48 -7.05 -15.78 9.43
CA GLN A 48 -7.70 -16.53 8.36
C GLN A 48 -9.08 -17.08 8.75
N ILE A 49 -9.94 -17.29 7.75
CA ILE A 49 -11.33 -17.77 7.92
C ILE A 49 -11.62 -19.03 7.08
N SER A 50 -10.60 -19.77 6.69
CA SER A 50 -10.67 -20.91 5.79
C SER A 50 -10.82 -22.27 6.49
N THR A 51 -11.16 -22.28 7.76
CA THR A 51 -11.42 -23.49 8.56
C THR A 51 -12.84 -23.51 9.11
N GLY A 52 -13.31 -24.67 9.55
CA GLY A 52 -14.65 -24.84 10.13
C GLY A 52 -15.65 -25.34 9.08
N VAL A 53 -16.80 -24.66 8.98
CA VAL A 53 -17.85 -24.97 8.00
C VAL A 53 -18.12 -23.75 7.12
N ALA A 54 -18.55 -23.99 5.88
CA ALA A 54 -18.95 -22.93 4.95
C ALA A 54 -20.31 -22.35 5.36
N GLY A 55 -20.62 -21.14 4.87
CA GLY A 55 -21.94 -20.53 4.97
C GLY A 55 -21.95 -19.13 5.58
N ASP A 56 -20.88 -18.74 6.24
CA ASP A 56 -20.75 -17.50 7.02
C ASP A 56 -19.46 -16.72 6.73
N ALA A 57 -18.74 -17.01 5.63
CA ALA A 57 -17.43 -16.41 5.37
C ALA A 57 -17.46 -14.87 5.33
N LEU A 58 -18.55 -14.26 4.85
CA LEU A 58 -18.68 -12.81 4.86
C LEU A 58 -18.71 -12.25 6.28
N ALA A 59 -19.52 -12.84 7.17
CA ALA A 59 -19.61 -12.40 8.57
C ALA A 59 -18.26 -12.54 9.29
N ARG A 60 -17.54 -13.64 9.04
CA ARG A 60 -16.19 -13.85 9.59
C ARG A 60 -15.17 -12.87 9.03
N ALA A 61 -15.24 -12.54 7.74
CA ALA A 61 -14.39 -11.50 7.16
C ALA A 61 -14.70 -10.12 7.75
N GLU A 62 -15.98 -9.78 7.94
CA GLU A 62 -16.40 -8.52 8.56
C GLU A 62 -15.88 -8.39 9.98
N ALA A 63 -15.90 -9.46 10.77
CA ALA A 63 -15.31 -9.49 12.10
C ALA A 63 -13.80 -9.15 12.09
N VAL A 64 -13.08 -9.53 11.02
CA VAL A 64 -11.64 -9.27 10.89
C VAL A 64 -11.34 -7.84 10.42
N PHE A 65 -12.03 -7.34 9.38
CA PHE A 65 -11.65 -6.09 8.72
C PHE A 65 -12.63 -4.93 8.87
N LYS A 66 -13.90 -5.19 9.18
CA LYS A 66 -14.94 -4.16 9.24
C LYS A 66 -15.31 -3.78 10.66
N THR A 67 -15.52 -4.77 11.54
CA THR A 67 -15.86 -4.54 12.94
C THR A 67 -14.83 -3.69 13.70
N PRO A 68 -13.50 -3.84 13.50
CA PRO A 68 -12.53 -2.96 14.16
C PRO A 68 -12.69 -1.47 13.81
N LEU A 69 -13.30 -1.15 12.66
CA LEU A 69 -13.55 0.21 12.19
C LEU A 69 -14.94 0.74 12.60
N ALA A 70 -15.72 -0.02 13.37
CA ALA A 70 -17.05 0.41 13.79
C ALA A 70 -16.97 1.68 14.66
N GLY A 71 -17.65 2.75 14.23
CA GLY A 71 -17.61 4.06 14.91
C GLY A 71 -16.32 4.86 14.69
N VAL A 72 -15.41 4.38 13.83
CA VAL A 72 -14.21 5.11 13.44
C VAL A 72 -14.50 5.96 12.21
N ASP A 73 -14.11 7.23 12.23
CA ASP A 73 -14.05 8.03 11.02
C ASP A 73 -12.90 7.54 10.14
N LEU A 74 -13.24 6.99 8.97
CA LEU A 74 -12.28 6.40 8.04
C LEU A 74 -11.22 7.39 7.55
N ALA A 75 -11.55 8.69 7.46
CA ALA A 75 -10.58 9.72 7.07
C ALA A 75 -9.49 9.93 8.14
N THR A 76 -9.76 9.54 9.39
CA THR A 76 -8.83 9.68 10.52
C THR A 76 -8.00 8.43 10.79
N VAL A 77 -8.22 7.33 10.05
CA VAL A 77 -7.46 6.08 10.25
C VAL A 77 -5.97 6.34 10.04
N SER A 78 -5.13 5.90 10.99
CA SER A 78 -3.69 6.12 10.92
C SER A 78 -3.06 5.42 9.70
N GLU A 79 -1.93 5.93 9.20
CA GLU A 79 -1.20 5.25 8.12
C GLU A 79 -0.72 3.86 8.55
N GLU A 80 -0.34 3.69 9.82
CA GLU A 80 0.06 2.37 10.37
C GLU A 80 -1.10 1.36 10.35
N ASP A 81 -2.31 1.78 10.72
CA ASP A 81 -3.49 0.91 10.66
C ASP A 81 -3.87 0.56 9.22
N LEU A 82 -3.77 1.52 8.30
CA LEU A 82 -4.02 1.28 6.87
C LEU A 82 -2.99 0.31 6.28
N ASP A 83 -1.72 0.44 6.64
CA ASP A 83 -0.65 -0.46 6.22
C ASP A 83 -0.81 -1.88 6.79
N ASN A 84 -1.13 -2.00 8.08
CA ASN A 84 -1.39 -3.29 8.71
C ASN A 84 -2.58 -4.01 8.05
N LEU A 85 -3.68 -3.29 7.79
CA LEU A 85 -4.83 -3.83 7.08
C LEU A 85 -4.44 -4.29 5.66
N ASN A 86 -3.72 -3.45 4.91
CA ASN A 86 -3.29 -3.76 3.56
C ASN A 86 -2.34 -4.98 3.52
N THR A 87 -1.44 -5.08 4.50
CA THR A 87 -0.52 -6.22 4.67
C THR A 87 -1.27 -7.51 4.98
N MET A 88 -2.22 -7.50 5.93
CA MET A 88 -3.05 -8.67 6.23
C MET A 88 -3.86 -9.13 5.00
N ARG A 89 -4.48 -8.19 4.28
CA ARG A 89 -5.16 -8.47 3.00
C ARG A 89 -4.19 -9.04 1.96
N GLY A 90 -2.98 -8.51 1.87
CA GLY A 90 -1.91 -9.00 1.01
C GLY A 90 -1.52 -10.44 1.32
N ALA A 91 -1.38 -10.78 2.61
CA ALA A 91 -1.10 -12.13 3.07
C ALA A 91 -2.21 -13.11 2.65
N ALA A 92 -3.49 -12.73 2.79
CA ALA A 92 -4.61 -13.54 2.28
C ALA A 92 -4.55 -13.72 0.76
N SER A 93 -4.17 -12.69 0.01
CA SER A 93 -3.99 -12.80 -1.45
C SER A 93 -2.86 -13.76 -1.84
N LYS A 94 -1.73 -13.71 -1.13
CA LYS A 94 -0.57 -14.56 -1.40
C LYS A 94 -0.89 -16.03 -1.12
N PHE A 95 -1.53 -16.29 0.03
CA PHE A 95 -1.87 -17.64 0.49
C PHE A 95 -2.78 -18.39 -0.49
N GLU A 96 -3.61 -17.67 -1.27
CA GLU A 96 -4.40 -18.25 -2.36
C GLU A 96 -3.51 -18.95 -3.40
N THR A 97 -2.43 -18.30 -3.83
CA THR A 97 -1.56 -18.79 -4.89
C THR A 97 -0.46 -19.70 -4.38
N THR A 98 0.09 -19.44 -3.18
CA THR A 98 1.25 -20.16 -2.66
C THR A 98 0.89 -21.43 -1.90
N ASP A 99 -0.30 -21.48 -1.29
CA ASP A 99 -0.68 -22.57 -0.39
C ASP A 99 -1.96 -23.27 -0.85
N PHE A 100 -3.03 -22.52 -1.17
CA PHE A 100 -4.29 -23.15 -1.62
C PHE A 100 -4.15 -23.84 -2.97
N ASN A 101 -3.60 -23.18 -4.00
CA ASN A 101 -3.50 -23.79 -5.33
C ASN A 101 -2.73 -25.12 -5.31
N PRO A 102 -1.50 -25.21 -4.74
CA PRO A 102 -0.78 -26.48 -4.74
C PRO A 102 -1.45 -27.55 -3.87
N ALA A 103 -2.05 -27.18 -2.73
CA ALA A 103 -2.71 -28.14 -1.86
C ALA A 103 -3.98 -28.74 -2.52
N ILE A 104 -4.73 -27.93 -3.25
CA ILE A 104 -5.90 -28.37 -4.02
C ILE A 104 -5.47 -29.30 -5.16
N GLU A 105 -4.40 -28.97 -5.87
CA GLU A 105 -3.86 -29.80 -6.95
C GLU A 105 -3.36 -31.16 -6.44
N ALA A 106 -2.79 -31.19 -5.23
CA ALA A 106 -2.29 -32.41 -4.60
C ALA A 106 -3.39 -33.28 -3.95
N ALA A 107 -4.53 -32.69 -3.58
CA ALA A 107 -5.62 -33.38 -2.92
C ALA A 107 -6.61 -33.99 -3.92
N THR A 108 -7.42 -34.95 -3.45
CA THR A 108 -8.51 -35.54 -4.24
C THR A 108 -9.78 -35.69 -3.42
N GLY A 109 -10.90 -35.94 -4.10
CA GLY A 109 -12.19 -36.19 -3.46
C GLY A 109 -12.64 -35.07 -2.52
N GLU A 110 -13.11 -35.45 -1.34
CA GLU A 110 -13.67 -34.51 -0.36
C GLU A 110 -12.63 -33.56 0.24
N GLU A 111 -11.36 -33.97 0.31
CA GLU A 111 -10.27 -33.11 0.79
C GLU A 111 -10.03 -31.94 -0.18
N ALA A 112 -9.95 -32.23 -1.48
CA ALA A 112 -9.84 -31.19 -2.50
C ALA A 112 -11.06 -30.25 -2.49
N ALA A 113 -12.26 -30.81 -2.33
CA ALA A 113 -13.49 -30.02 -2.21
C ALA A 113 -13.48 -29.11 -0.98
N ALA A 114 -13.02 -29.60 0.18
CA ALA A 114 -12.89 -28.82 1.41
C ALA A 114 -11.86 -27.70 1.27
N LEU A 115 -10.72 -27.95 0.62
CA LEU A 115 -9.69 -26.94 0.34
C LEU A 115 -10.20 -25.87 -0.63
N GLN A 116 -10.97 -26.25 -1.64
CA GLN A 116 -11.61 -25.29 -2.56
C GLN A 116 -12.58 -24.37 -1.82
N ARG A 117 -13.41 -24.93 -0.93
CA ARG A 117 -14.31 -24.11 -0.10
C ARG A 117 -13.53 -23.19 0.85
N GLY A 118 -12.45 -23.68 1.46
CA GLY A 118 -11.55 -22.85 2.27
C GLY A 118 -10.92 -21.71 1.47
N LYS A 119 -10.54 -21.96 0.21
CA LYS A 119 -10.06 -20.93 -0.73
C LYS A 119 -11.14 -19.90 -1.05
N ILE A 120 -12.39 -20.32 -1.23
CA ILE A 120 -13.53 -19.41 -1.44
C ILE A 120 -13.71 -18.49 -0.22
N ALA A 121 -13.68 -19.02 0.99
CA ALA A 121 -13.72 -18.21 2.21
C ALA A 121 -12.53 -17.22 2.28
N ASN A 122 -11.32 -17.65 1.92
CA ASN A 122 -10.15 -16.76 1.83
C ASN A 122 -10.33 -15.63 0.81
N LYS A 123 -10.98 -15.92 -0.33
CA LYS A 123 -11.29 -14.88 -1.33
C LYS A 123 -12.27 -13.84 -0.79
N VAL A 124 -13.26 -14.25 0.01
CA VAL A 124 -14.16 -13.30 0.69
C VAL A 124 -13.36 -12.39 1.63
N LEU A 125 -12.48 -12.96 2.45
CA LEU A 125 -11.58 -12.22 3.35
C LEU A 125 -10.72 -11.19 2.60
N LYS A 126 -10.03 -11.63 1.54
CA LYS A 126 -9.16 -10.78 0.70
C LYS A 126 -9.93 -9.62 0.05
N ASN A 127 -11.10 -9.91 -0.53
CA ASN A 127 -11.88 -8.91 -1.26
C ASN A 127 -12.48 -7.90 -0.30
N LEU A 128 -12.99 -8.31 0.87
CA LEU A 128 -13.46 -7.38 1.89
C LEU A 128 -12.32 -6.51 2.42
N GLY A 129 -11.15 -7.09 2.69
CA GLY A 129 -9.97 -6.30 3.05
C GLY A 129 -9.63 -5.26 1.96
N SER A 130 -9.78 -5.61 0.68
CA SER A 130 -9.55 -4.69 -0.44
C SER A 130 -10.60 -3.57 -0.49
N VAL A 131 -11.87 -3.87 -0.20
CA VAL A 131 -12.93 -2.88 -0.04
C VAL A 131 -12.59 -1.91 1.11
N MET A 132 -12.17 -2.42 2.27
CA MET A 132 -11.83 -1.56 3.42
C MET A 132 -10.63 -0.66 3.17
N VAL A 133 -9.55 -1.16 2.54
CA VAL A 133 -8.43 -0.30 2.10
C VAL A 133 -8.94 0.82 1.19
N ALA A 134 -9.76 0.48 0.20
CA ALA A 134 -10.26 1.46 -0.76
C ALA A 134 -11.19 2.47 -0.10
N SER A 135 -12.09 2.06 0.80
CA SER A 135 -12.98 2.96 1.55
C SER A 135 -12.23 3.92 2.46
N ILE A 136 -11.14 3.48 3.11
CA ILE A 136 -10.29 4.37 3.91
C ILE A 136 -9.62 5.41 3.01
N LYS A 137 -9.03 4.98 1.89
CA LYS A 137 -8.40 5.89 0.92
C LYS A 137 -9.39 6.87 0.30
N GLU A 138 -10.60 6.41 -0.02
CA GLU A 138 -11.70 7.25 -0.50
C GLU A 138 -12.07 8.34 0.51
N ALA A 139 -12.22 7.98 1.79
CA ALA A 139 -12.56 8.92 2.85
C ALA A 139 -11.44 9.95 3.08
N LYS A 140 -10.17 9.52 3.06
CA LYS A 140 -9.01 10.42 3.15
C LYS A 140 -8.94 11.39 1.97
N ALA A 141 -9.11 10.90 0.73
CA ALA A 141 -9.12 11.74 -0.46
C ALA A 141 -10.26 12.77 -0.40
N LYS A 142 -11.48 12.35 -0.04
CA LYS A 142 -12.62 13.26 0.14
C LYS A 142 -12.37 14.32 1.21
N ALA A 143 -11.77 13.95 2.34
CA ALA A 143 -11.42 14.89 3.39
C ALA A 143 -10.33 15.89 2.96
N ALA A 144 -9.43 15.49 2.06
CA ALA A 144 -8.42 16.34 1.45
C ALA A 144 -8.96 17.20 0.28
N GLY A 145 -10.20 16.98 -0.17
CA GLY A 145 -10.76 17.63 -1.35
C GLY A 145 -10.22 17.09 -2.68
N GLU A 146 -9.64 15.89 -2.67
CA GLU A 146 -9.08 15.20 -3.84
C GLU A 146 -10.14 14.35 -4.55
N ASP A 147 -9.89 14.00 -5.83
CA ASP A 147 -10.74 13.06 -6.56
C ASP A 147 -10.66 11.66 -5.95
N ALA A 148 -11.83 11.09 -5.67
CA ALA A 148 -11.99 9.77 -5.07
C ALA A 148 -12.64 8.75 -6.01
N SER A 149 -12.89 9.12 -7.27
CA SER A 149 -13.62 8.33 -8.27
C SER A 149 -13.07 6.92 -8.49
N GLU A 150 -11.74 6.75 -8.43
CA GLU A 150 -11.09 5.45 -8.56
C GLU A 150 -11.37 4.52 -7.38
N PHE A 151 -11.46 5.07 -6.17
CA PHE A 151 -11.70 4.28 -4.98
C PHE A 151 -13.16 3.82 -4.99
N THR A 152 -14.09 4.67 -5.42
CA THR A 152 -15.49 4.28 -5.67
C THR A 152 -15.58 3.12 -6.66
N THR A 153 -14.91 3.23 -7.81
CA THR A 153 -14.88 2.16 -8.82
C THR A 153 -14.29 0.87 -8.23
N LYS A 154 -13.18 0.98 -7.51
CA LYS A 154 -12.51 -0.16 -6.87
C LYS A 154 -13.38 -0.84 -5.82
N ILE A 155 -14.09 -0.04 -5.01
CA ILE A 155 -15.05 -0.53 -4.00
C ILE A 155 -16.15 -1.32 -4.68
N GLU A 156 -16.74 -0.80 -5.77
CA GLU A 156 -17.80 -1.51 -6.50
C GLU A 156 -17.31 -2.84 -7.10
N GLU A 157 -16.14 -2.84 -7.75
CA GLU A 157 -15.55 -4.04 -8.33
C GLU A 157 -15.25 -5.12 -7.29
N GLU A 158 -14.57 -4.75 -6.21
CA GLU A 158 -14.20 -5.71 -5.15
C GLU A 158 -15.43 -6.16 -4.35
N THR A 159 -16.44 -5.29 -4.18
CA THR A 159 -17.74 -5.65 -3.58
C THR A 159 -18.48 -6.68 -4.45
N LYS A 160 -18.51 -6.52 -5.77
CA LYS A 160 -19.09 -7.52 -6.69
C LYS A 160 -18.40 -8.87 -6.56
N LYS A 161 -17.06 -8.88 -6.56
CA LYS A 161 -16.27 -10.12 -6.38
C LYS A 161 -16.49 -10.75 -5.01
N MET A 162 -16.50 -9.95 -3.95
CA MET A 162 -16.78 -10.38 -2.57
C MET A 162 -18.15 -11.04 -2.48
N ASN A 163 -19.20 -10.39 -2.98
CA ASN A 163 -20.57 -10.91 -2.95
C ASN A 163 -20.71 -12.22 -3.75
N LYS A 164 -20.06 -12.33 -4.91
CA LYS A 164 -20.03 -13.58 -5.68
C LYS A 164 -19.41 -14.74 -4.88
N ASN A 165 -18.27 -14.50 -4.23
CA ASN A 165 -17.61 -15.52 -3.43
C ASN A 165 -18.42 -15.86 -2.16
N ALA A 166 -19.02 -14.87 -1.50
CA ALA A 166 -19.89 -15.08 -0.34
C ALA A 166 -21.15 -15.88 -0.71
N SER A 167 -21.74 -15.64 -1.88
CA SER A 167 -22.84 -16.45 -2.39
C SER A 167 -22.42 -17.90 -2.65
N THR A 168 -21.19 -18.11 -3.12
CA THR A 168 -20.64 -19.45 -3.36
C THR A 168 -20.41 -20.18 -2.02
N ASP A 169 -19.80 -19.50 -1.04
CA ASP A 169 -19.64 -20.02 0.33
C ASP A 169 -20.99 -20.38 0.96
N LYS A 170 -22.02 -19.54 0.76
CA LYS A 170 -23.38 -19.77 1.25
C LYS A 170 -24.07 -20.96 0.58
N ALA A 171 -23.82 -21.20 -0.70
CA ALA A 171 -24.35 -22.37 -1.40
C ALA A 171 -23.77 -23.69 -0.85
N ASP A 172 -22.56 -23.64 -0.28
CA ASP A 172 -21.91 -24.78 0.36
C ASP A 172 -22.15 -24.85 1.87
N ALA A 173 -23.11 -24.09 2.40
CA ALA A 173 -23.37 -23.99 3.84
C ALA A 173 -23.43 -25.35 4.55
N GLY A 174 -22.74 -25.44 5.69
CA GLY A 174 -22.63 -26.66 6.49
C GLY A 174 -21.60 -27.68 6.02
N LYS A 175 -21.02 -27.53 4.81
CA LYS A 175 -19.91 -28.38 4.35
C LYS A 175 -18.59 -27.95 5.00
N ALA A 176 -17.70 -28.92 5.20
CA ALA A 176 -16.41 -28.66 5.85
C ALA A 176 -15.51 -27.75 5.00
N LEU A 177 -14.81 -26.82 5.65
CA LEU A 177 -13.73 -26.03 5.08
C LEU A 177 -12.39 -26.65 5.50
N ALA A 178 -11.42 -26.66 4.58
CA ALA A 178 -10.04 -27.00 4.89
C ALA A 178 -9.10 -25.87 4.51
N THR A 179 -8.01 -25.76 5.26
CA THR A 179 -6.89 -24.87 4.96
C THR A 179 -5.62 -25.72 4.83
N PRO A 180 -4.68 -25.37 3.95
CA PRO A 180 -3.37 -26.02 3.87
C PRO A 180 -2.46 -25.71 5.08
N LEU A 181 -2.90 -24.89 6.04
CA LEU A 181 -2.20 -24.76 7.33
C LEU A 181 -2.26 -26.10 8.07
N LYS A 182 -1.10 -26.74 8.28
CA LYS A 182 -1.01 -27.97 9.05
C LYS A 182 -1.57 -27.77 10.47
N ALA A 183 -2.58 -28.57 10.85
CA ALA A 183 -3.08 -28.63 12.21
C ALA A 183 -1.92 -28.95 13.17
N GLY A 184 -1.62 -28.05 14.10
CA GLY A 184 -0.50 -28.18 15.03
C GLY A 184 0.73 -27.33 14.71
N ALA A 185 0.79 -26.63 13.55
CA ALA A 185 1.81 -25.64 13.29
C ALA A 185 1.49 -24.30 13.99
N ARG A 186 1.26 -24.33 15.31
CA ARG A 186 1.54 -23.16 16.14
C ARG A 186 3.06 -23.02 16.05
N ARG A 187 3.56 -22.21 15.11
CA ARG A 187 4.93 -21.73 15.17
C ARG A 187 4.99 -20.83 16.40
N VAL A 188 5.08 -21.45 17.58
CA VAL A 188 5.60 -20.81 18.78
C VAL A 188 7.07 -20.56 18.44
N ARG A 189 7.33 -19.46 17.72
CA ARG A 189 8.66 -18.87 17.77
C ARG A 189 8.83 -18.49 19.22
N SER A 190 9.49 -19.36 19.98
CA SER A 190 9.77 -19.13 21.38
C SER A 190 10.31 -17.71 21.51
N VAL A 191 9.73 -16.94 22.43
CA VAL A 191 10.07 -15.54 22.67
C VAL A 191 11.59 -15.37 22.94
N LYS A 192 12.26 -16.48 23.29
CA LYS A 192 13.71 -16.60 23.48
C LYS A 192 14.51 -16.54 22.15
N PHE A 193 14.03 -17.15 21.06
CA PHE A 193 14.63 -16.99 19.74
C PHE A 193 14.32 -15.63 19.11
N ALA A 194 13.13 -15.06 19.36
CA ALA A 194 12.79 -13.71 18.93
C ALA A 194 13.68 -12.65 19.61
N ARG A 195 14.11 -12.86 20.86
CA ARG A 195 15.04 -11.96 21.56
C ARG A 195 16.48 -12.06 21.05
N MET A 196 16.89 -13.26 20.63
CA MET A 196 18.24 -13.49 20.11
C MET A 196 18.39 -12.96 18.67
N THR A 197 17.36 -13.09 17.83
CA THR A 197 17.32 -12.44 16.51
C THR A 197 17.12 -10.93 16.62
N LYS A 198 16.43 -10.42 17.65
CA LYS A 198 16.30 -8.97 17.91
C LYS A 198 17.61 -8.31 18.38
N LYS A 199 18.54 -9.07 18.97
CA LYS A 199 19.88 -8.57 19.30
C LYS A 199 20.77 -8.40 18.05
N LEU A 200 20.41 -9.04 16.93
CA LEU A 200 21.02 -8.83 15.60
C LEU A 200 20.16 -7.95 14.66
N ALA A 201 18.85 -7.84 14.91
CA ALA A 201 17.92 -6.95 14.21
C ALA A 201 17.77 -5.56 14.88
N GLY A 202 18.75 -5.17 15.69
CA GLY A 202 18.90 -3.80 16.18
C GLY A 202 19.43 -2.82 15.13
N VAL A 203 19.72 -3.30 13.92
CA VAL A 203 19.87 -2.47 12.73
C VAL A 203 18.56 -2.60 11.96
N LYS A 204 17.73 -1.55 11.96
CA LYS A 204 16.67 -1.45 10.95
C LYS A 204 17.37 -1.61 9.60
N ARG A 205 17.20 -2.74 8.90
CA ARG A 205 17.59 -2.79 7.50
C ARG A 205 16.81 -1.67 6.84
N GLN A 206 17.52 -0.70 6.26
CA GLN A 206 16.85 0.30 5.43
C GLN A 206 16.05 -0.46 4.38
N SER A 207 14.78 -0.09 4.21
CA SER A 207 13.96 -0.58 3.11
C SER A 207 14.74 -0.32 1.82
N LEU A 208 14.94 -1.37 1.03
CA LEU A 208 15.61 -1.26 -0.25
C LEU A 208 14.73 -0.46 -1.22
N MET A 209 13.41 -0.60 -1.09
CA MET A 209 12.43 0.09 -1.91
C MET A 209 11.44 0.85 -1.02
N PRO A 210 11.79 2.06 -0.55
CA PRO A 210 10.84 2.89 0.17
C PRO A 210 9.68 3.28 -0.77
N LEU A 211 8.45 3.24 -0.25
CA LEU A 211 7.30 3.76 -0.98
C LEU A 211 7.49 5.26 -1.23
N ARG A 212 7.28 5.68 -2.47
CA ARG A 212 7.37 7.09 -2.91
C ARG A 212 6.14 7.48 -3.71
N ASP A 213 5.75 8.74 -3.61
CA ASP A 213 4.72 9.30 -4.49
C ASP A 213 5.24 9.38 -5.93
N TYR A 214 4.34 9.31 -6.91
CA TYR A 214 4.73 9.33 -8.33
C TYR A 214 5.60 10.53 -8.70
N LYS A 215 5.29 11.72 -8.16
CA LYS A 215 6.09 12.95 -8.34
C LYS A 215 7.57 12.78 -7.94
N ASP A 216 7.88 11.90 -6.99
CA ASP A 216 9.21 11.73 -6.39
C ASP A 216 10.03 10.60 -7.05
N PHE A 217 9.44 9.85 -7.99
CA PHE A 217 10.13 8.77 -8.70
C PHE A 217 9.92 8.74 -10.21
N GLN A 218 9.01 9.57 -10.74
CA GLN A 218 8.79 9.70 -12.17
C GLN A 218 10.07 10.14 -12.92
N ILE A 219 10.15 9.76 -14.19
CA ILE A 219 11.31 10.05 -15.08
C ILE A 219 10.89 10.77 -16.36
N SER A 220 9.72 11.38 -16.37
CA SER A 220 9.06 11.98 -17.53
C SER A 220 9.37 13.47 -17.72
N THR A 221 10.37 14.00 -17.02
CA THR A 221 10.85 15.39 -17.17
C THR A 221 12.30 15.42 -17.66
N GLY A 222 12.78 16.60 -18.06
CA GLY A 222 14.15 16.78 -18.57
C GLY A 222 14.24 16.55 -20.08
N THR A 223 15.22 15.75 -20.51
CA THR A 223 15.44 15.43 -21.93
C THR A 223 15.30 13.93 -22.17
N ALA A 224 14.88 13.55 -23.38
CA ALA A 224 14.81 12.17 -23.82
C ALA A 224 16.21 11.60 -24.08
N GLY A 225 16.32 10.27 -24.11
CA GLY A 225 17.51 9.54 -24.57
C GLY A 225 18.14 8.61 -23.54
N ASP A 226 17.74 8.72 -22.27
CA ASP A 226 18.29 8.00 -21.13
C ASP A 226 17.22 7.37 -20.22
N ALA A 227 15.97 7.26 -20.68
CA ALA A 227 14.85 6.82 -19.84
C ALA A 227 15.09 5.44 -19.19
N LEU A 228 15.76 4.52 -19.90
CA LEU A 228 16.11 3.22 -19.33
C LEU A 228 17.06 3.35 -18.15
N ALA A 229 18.12 4.16 -18.26
CA ALA A 229 19.07 4.36 -17.18
C ALA A 229 18.41 5.00 -15.95
N ARG A 230 17.52 5.97 -16.16
CA ARG A 230 16.74 6.59 -15.07
C ARG A 230 15.75 5.61 -14.43
N ALA A 231 15.10 4.76 -15.21
CA ALA A 231 14.24 3.70 -14.69
C ALA A 231 15.04 2.68 -13.87
N GLU A 232 16.23 2.28 -14.34
CA GLU A 232 17.11 1.35 -13.63
C GLU A 232 17.56 1.92 -12.28
N ALA A 233 17.92 3.21 -12.23
CA ALA A 233 18.23 3.89 -10.97
C ALA A 233 17.06 3.84 -9.97
N VAL A 234 15.82 3.88 -10.47
CA VAL A 234 14.60 3.85 -9.64
C VAL A 234 14.24 2.44 -9.16
N PHE A 235 14.26 1.44 -10.03
CA PHE A 235 13.68 0.11 -9.73
C PHE A 235 14.67 -1.05 -9.70
N LYS A 236 15.88 -0.89 -10.24
CA LYS A 236 16.87 -1.98 -10.33
C LYS A 236 18.03 -1.76 -9.37
N THR A 237 18.67 -0.60 -9.41
CA THR A 237 19.82 -0.25 -8.55
C THR A 237 19.59 -0.49 -7.06
N PRO A 238 18.39 -0.25 -6.48
CA PRO A 238 18.17 -0.55 -5.06
C PRO A 238 18.32 -2.04 -4.68
N PHE A 239 18.38 -2.94 -5.66
CA PHE A 239 18.58 -4.38 -5.48
C PHE A 239 19.97 -4.86 -5.94
N ASP A 240 20.89 -3.96 -6.27
CA ASP A 240 22.25 -4.34 -6.68
C ASP A 240 22.96 -5.10 -5.55
N GLY A 241 23.54 -6.26 -5.89
CA GLY A 241 24.16 -7.16 -4.91
C GLY A 241 23.17 -7.85 -3.95
N VAL A 242 21.86 -7.66 -4.13
CA VAL A 242 20.82 -8.31 -3.34
C VAL A 242 20.39 -9.61 -4.01
N ASN A 243 20.34 -10.70 -3.24
CA ASN A 243 19.68 -11.90 -3.70
C ASN A 243 18.16 -11.65 -3.78
N LEU A 244 17.61 -11.63 -4.99
CA LEU A 244 16.19 -11.35 -5.23
C LEU A 244 15.23 -12.29 -4.49
N ALA A 245 15.63 -13.54 -4.24
CA ALA A 245 14.83 -14.48 -3.45
C ALA A 245 14.66 -14.03 -1.98
N ASN A 246 15.58 -13.20 -1.48
CA ASN A 246 15.61 -12.69 -0.11
C ASN A 246 15.03 -11.27 0.02
N VAL A 247 14.55 -10.66 -1.08
CA VAL A 247 13.89 -9.35 -1.03
C VAL A 247 12.67 -9.44 -0.12
N SER A 248 12.47 -8.44 0.74
CA SER A 248 11.35 -8.44 1.67
C SER A 248 10.01 -8.38 0.92
N ASP A 249 8.93 -8.84 1.55
CA ASP A 249 7.59 -8.71 0.95
C ASP A 249 7.15 -7.22 0.91
N GLU A 250 7.58 -6.41 1.87
CA GLU A 250 7.37 -4.95 1.91
C GLU A 250 8.01 -4.24 0.71
N ASP A 251 9.30 -4.49 0.43
CA ASP A 251 9.99 -3.89 -0.72
C ASP A 251 9.35 -4.31 -2.05
N LEU A 252 8.86 -5.56 -2.14
CA LEU A 252 8.14 -6.06 -3.32
C LEU A 252 6.77 -5.37 -3.50
N ASP A 253 6.04 -5.13 -2.41
CA ASP A 253 4.75 -4.45 -2.45
C ASP A 253 4.90 -2.96 -2.75
N ASN A 254 5.92 -2.29 -2.19
CA ASN A 254 6.27 -0.91 -2.52
C ASN A 254 6.62 -0.77 -4.00
N LEU A 255 7.49 -1.65 -4.51
CA LEU A 255 7.82 -1.71 -5.94
C LEU A 255 6.57 -1.89 -6.80
N ASN A 256 5.69 -2.84 -6.45
CA ASN A 256 4.48 -3.11 -7.21
C ASN A 256 3.48 -1.94 -7.16
N THR A 257 3.41 -1.23 -6.04
CA THR A 257 2.58 -0.04 -5.85
C THR A 257 3.08 1.12 -6.71
N MET A 258 4.38 1.42 -6.67
CA MET A 258 4.99 2.47 -7.49
C MET A 258 4.85 2.16 -8.99
N ARG A 259 5.10 0.92 -9.42
CA ARG A 259 4.83 0.47 -10.79
C ARG A 259 3.35 0.67 -11.18
N GLY A 260 2.43 0.35 -10.25
CA GLY A 260 1.00 0.56 -10.42
C GLY A 260 0.65 2.05 -10.63
N ALA A 261 1.23 2.94 -9.84
CA ALA A 261 1.07 4.39 -9.98
C ALA A 261 1.55 4.88 -11.36
N ALA A 262 2.74 4.46 -11.80
CA ALA A 262 3.23 4.76 -13.15
C ALA A 262 2.30 4.26 -14.27
N SER A 263 1.74 3.05 -14.11
CA SER A 263 0.75 2.50 -15.05
C SER A 263 -0.52 3.34 -15.12
N LYS A 264 -1.01 3.80 -13.98
CA LYS A 264 -2.23 4.57 -13.89
C LYS A 264 -2.04 5.97 -14.48
N PHE A 265 -0.94 6.63 -14.13
CA PHE A 265 -0.59 7.97 -14.59
C PHE A 265 -0.52 8.08 -16.13
N GLU A 266 -0.18 6.98 -16.82
CA GLU A 266 -0.27 6.90 -18.28
C GLU A 266 -1.70 7.17 -18.79
N THR A 267 -2.69 6.57 -18.14
CA THR A 267 -4.09 6.62 -18.56
C THR A 267 -4.84 7.82 -18.02
N THR A 268 -4.57 8.24 -16.78
CA THR A 268 -5.30 9.30 -16.08
C THR A 268 -4.76 10.70 -16.36
N ASP A 269 -3.46 10.82 -16.61
CA ASP A 269 -2.80 12.13 -16.67
C ASP A 269 -2.21 12.38 -18.06
N PHE A 270 -1.38 11.46 -18.57
CA PHE A 270 -0.75 11.63 -19.87
C PHE A 270 -1.77 11.66 -21.01
N ASN A 271 -2.70 10.69 -21.06
CA ASN A 271 -3.65 10.59 -22.16
C ASN A 271 -4.52 11.86 -22.29
N PRO A 272 -5.14 12.40 -21.22
CA PRO A 272 -5.89 13.65 -21.30
C PRO A 272 -5.00 14.86 -21.64
N ALA A 273 -3.84 15.00 -21.01
CA ALA A 273 -2.95 16.14 -21.24
C ALA A 273 -2.46 16.21 -22.70
N ILE A 274 -2.07 15.06 -23.26
CA ILE A 274 -1.70 14.95 -24.68
C ILE A 274 -2.85 15.33 -25.60
N LYS A 275 -4.09 14.92 -25.26
CA LYS A 275 -5.27 15.24 -26.06
C LYS A 275 -5.61 16.74 -26.01
N ALA A 276 -5.32 17.40 -24.90
CA ALA A 276 -5.55 18.83 -24.70
C ALA A 276 -4.45 19.71 -25.30
N ALA A 277 -3.21 19.23 -25.34
CA ALA A 277 -2.07 19.95 -25.88
C ALA A 277 -2.00 19.92 -27.41
N SER A 278 -1.21 20.82 -27.99
CA SER A 278 -0.90 20.82 -29.43
C SER A 278 0.55 21.23 -29.67
N GLY A 279 1.05 20.99 -30.89
CA GLY A 279 2.41 21.38 -31.29
C GLY A 279 3.50 20.78 -30.38
N ALA A 280 4.51 21.60 -30.07
CA ALA A 280 5.69 21.18 -29.32
C ALA A 280 5.38 20.64 -27.91
N GLU A 281 4.31 21.14 -27.27
CA GLU A 281 3.88 20.68 -25.95
C GLU A 281 3.32 19.26 -26.00
N ALA A 282 2.44 18.97 -26.97
CA ALA A 282 1.90 17.63 -27.17
C ALA A 282 3.01 16.62 -27.46
N GLU A 283 3.99 17.01 -28.28
CA GLU A 283 5.15 16.16 -28.54
C GLU A 283 6.02 15.92 -27.29
N ALA A 284 6.22 16.94 -26.45
CA ALA A 284 6.97 16.79 -25.20
C ALA A 284 6.25 15.86 -24.20
N LEU A 285 4.92 15.97 -24.11
CA LEU A 285 4.10 15.08 -23.28
C LEU A 285 4.11 13.64 -23.81
N GLN A 286 4.10 13.44 -25.13
CA GLN A 286 4.23 12.10 -25.73
C GLN A 286 5.58 11.46 -25.39
N ARG A 287 6.67 12.23 -25.46
CA ARG A 287 7.99 11.74 -25.05
C ARG A 287 8.04 11.44 -23.55
N GLY A 288 7.46 12.29 -22.70
CA GLY A 288 7.34 12.03 -21.27
C GLY A 288 6.55 10.75 -20.96
N LYS A 289 5.48 10.49 -21.72
CA LYS A 289 4.71 9.25 -21.65
C LYS A 289 5.54 8.03 -22.05
N ILE A 290 6.37 8.14 -23.09
CA ILE A 290 7.30 7.08 -23.49
C ILE A 290 8.28 6.76 -22.36
N ALA A 291 8.87 7.77 -21.73
CA ALA A 291 9.74 7.58 -20.56
C ALA A 291 8.99 6.89 -19.40
N ASN A 292 7.75 7.30 -19.09
CA ASN A 292 6.92 6.64 -18.07
C ASN A 292 6.62 5.16 -18.41
N LYS A 293 6.42 4.84 -19.70
CA LYS A 293 6.25 3.45 -20.12
C LYS A 293 7.51 2.61 -19.89
N VAL A 294 8.70 3.17 -20.10
CA VAL A 294 9.97 2.48 -19.77
C VAL A 294 10.02 2.19 -18.26
N LEU A 295 9.73 3.19 -17.43
CA LEU A 295 9.66 3.06 -15.97
C LEU A 295 8.68 1.97 -15.52
N LYS A 296 7.43 2.00 -16.02
CA LYS A 296 6.40 1.02 -15.71
C LYS A 296 6.83 -0.40 -16.10
N ASN A 297 7.32 -0.59 -17.32
CA ASN A 297 7.65 -1.92 -17.82
C ASN A 297 8.87 -2.50 -17.09
N LEU A 298 9.88 -1.67 -16.76
CA LEU A 298 10.99 -2.14 -15.91
C LEU A 298 10.49 -2.51 -14.51
N GLY A 299 9.58 -1.73 -13.93
CA GLY A 299 8.93 -2.10 -12.67
C GLY A 299 8.21 -3.45 -12.76
N SER A 300 7.51 -3.73 -13.87
CA SER A 300 6.90 -5.04 -14.12
C SER A 300 7.95 -6.16 -14.19
N VAL A 301 9.05 -5.94 -14.91
CA VAL A 301 10.16 -6.89 -15.01
C VAL A 301 10.74 -7.18 -13.63
N MET A 302 11.02 -6.15 -12.82
CA MET A 302 11.61 -6.35 -11.48
C MET A 302 10.67 -7.10 -10.54
N VAL A 303 9.36 -6.78 -10.53
CA VAL A 303 8.36 -7.53 -9.75
C VAL A 303 8.34 -9.00 -10.19
N ALA A 304 8.34 -9.27 -11.49
CA ALA A 304 8.32 -10.63 -12.02
C ALA A 304 9.63 -11.38 -11.70
N SER A 305 10.79 -10.75 -11.83
CA SER A 305 12.11 -11.33 -11.50
C SER A 305 12.23 -11.68 -10.01
N ILE A 306 11.74 -10.81 -9.10
CA ILE A 306 11.73 -11.10 -7.67
C ILE A 306 10.80 -12.29 -7.37
N LYS A 307 9.60 -12.32 -7.96
CA LYS A 307 8.66 -13.43 -7.80
C LYS A 307 9.21 -14.74 -8.37
N GLU A 308 9.87 -14.68 -9.52
CA GLU A 308 10.54 -15.82 -10.14
C GLU A 308 11.65 -16.37 -9.23
N ALA A 309 12.52 -15.50 -8.70
CA ALA A 309 13.59 -15.90 -7.79
C ALA A 309 13.04 -16.52 -6.50
N LYS A 310 11.99 -15.94 -5.92
CA LYS A 310 11.29 -16.49 -4.74
C LYS A 310 10.66 -17.85 -5.04
N ALA A 311 10.01 -18.02 -6.19
CA ALA A 311 9.40 -19.28 -6.61
C ALA A 311 10.47 -20.37 -6.83
N LYS A 312 11.55 -20.05 -7.55
CA LYS A 312 12.69 -20.96 -7.77
C LYS A 312 13.33 -21.39 -6.44
N ALA A 313 13.55 -20.45 -5.52
CA ALA A 313 14.08 -20.76 -4.20
C ALA A 313 13.15 -21.64 -3.35
N ALA A 314 11.83 -21.57 -3.60
CA ALA A 314 10.83 -22.43 -2.98
C ALA A 314 10.60 -23.76 -3.71
N GLY A 315 11.30 -24.02 -4.83
CA GLY A 315 11.10 -25.21 -5.66
C GLY A 315 9.76 -25.23 -6.41
N GLN A 316 9.16 -24.06 -6.63
CA GLN A 316 7.87 -23.91 -7.32
C GLN A 316 8.07 -23.63 -8.82
N ASP A 317 7.04 -23.93 -9.62
CA ASP A 317 7.02 -23.53 -11.02
C ASP A 317 7.06 -22.00 -11.15
N ALA A 318 7.96 -21.52 -12.00
CA ALA A 318 8.22 -20.11 -12.22
C ALA A 318 7.98 -19.69 -13.68
N SER A 319 7.49 -20.60 -14.52
CA SER A 319 7.32 -20.42 -15.97
C SER A 319 6.51 -19.16 -16.34
N GLN A 320 5.43 -18.88 -15.60
CA GLN A 320 4.60 -17.70 -15.79
C GLN A 320 5.37 -16.38 -15.58
N PHE A 321 6.33 -16.36 -14.65
CA PHE A 321 7.13 -15.18 -14.38
C PHE A 321 8.19 -14.99 -15.46
N THR A 322 8.81 -16.07 -15.95
CA THR A 322 9.73 -16.04 -17.08
C THR A 322 9.05 -15.45 -18.32
N ALA A 323 7.84 -15.91 -18.67
CA ALA A 323 7.08 -15.38 -19.79
C ALA A 323 6.76 -13.88 -19.63
N THR A 324 6.36 -13.47 -18.41
CA THR A 324 6.09 -12.06 -18.09
C THR A 324 7.36 -11.20 -18.23
N ILE A 325 8.51 -11.69 -17.74
CA ILE A 325 9.80 -11.00 -17.85
C ILE A 325 10.14 -10.78 -19.32
N GLU A 326 10.02 -11.80 -20.17
CA GLU A 326 10.32 -11.70 -21.59
C GLU A 326 9.42 -10.69 -22.31
N GLU A 327 8.11 -10.76 -22.08
CA GLU A 327 7.14 -9.86 -22.71
C GLU A 327 7.38 -8.40 -22.30
N GLU A 328 7.51 -8.14 -21.00
CA GLU A 328 7.70 -6.79 -20.48
C GLU A 328 9.07 -6.23 -20.84
N THR A 329 10.12 -7.08 -20.92
CA THR A 329 11.45 -6.69 -21.42
C THR A 329 11.39 -6.26 -22.88
N LYS A 330 10.65 -6.97 -23.74
CA LYS A 330 10.44 -6.56 -25.14
C LYS A 330 9.75 -5.20 -25.24
N LYS A 331 8.69 -4.98 -24.47
CA LYS A 331 7.98 -3.68 -24.43
C LYS A 331 8.88 -2.57 -23.90
N MET A 332 9.62 -2.82 -22.82
CA MET A 332 10.59 -1.89 -22.22
C MET A 332 11.65 -1.48 -23.25
N ASN A 333 12.30 -2.45 -23.90
CA ASN A 333 13.35 -2.19 -24.89
C ASN A 333 12.82 -1.42 -26.10
N LYS A 334 11.61 -1.74 -26.57
CA LYS A 334 10.95 -0.97 -27.64
C LYS A 334 10.75 0.50 -27.26
N ASN A 335 10.21 0.76 -26.07
CA ASN A 335 9.98 2.13 -25.60
C ASN A 335 11.30 2.88 -25.34
N ALA A 336 12.33 2.20 -24.82
CA ALA A 336 13.65 2.77 -24.62
C ALA A 336 14.34 3.12 -25.95
N ALA A 337 14.16 2.30 -26.99
CA ALA A 337 14.64 2.62 -28.33
C ALA A 337 13.92 3.87 -28.89
N THR A 338 12.60 3.98 -28.70
CA THR A 338 11.86 5.19 -29.08
C THR A 338 12.34 6.43 -28.32
N ASP A 339 12.54 6.34 -27.00
CA ASP A 339 13.13 7.42 -26.19
C ASP A 339 14.51 7.84 -26.73
N LYS A 340 15.35 6.86 -27.11
CA LYS A 340 16.67 7.10 -27.69
C LYS A 340 16.64 7.78 -29.06
N THR A 341 15.63 7.51 -29.90
CA THR A 341 15.47 8.23 -31.18
C THR A 341 15.13 9.71 -30.99
N ASP A 342 14.59 10.06 -29.84
CA ASP A 342 14.25 11.44 -29.47
C ASP A 342 15.33 12.10 -28.60
N ALA A 343 16.52 11.51 -28.48
CA ALA A 343 17.58 11.98 -27.60
C ALA A 343 17.83 13.50 -27.70
N GLY A 344 17.90 14.16 -26.54
CA GLY A 344 18.10 15.61 -26.43
C GLY A 344 16.84 16.45 -26.61
N LYS A 345 15.70 15.88 -27.04
CA LYS A 345 14.42 16.59 -27.10
C LYS A 345 13.79 16.70 -25.71
N THR A 346 13.04 17.78 -25.48
CA THR A 346 12.36 18.05 -24.21
C THR A 346 11.28 17.02 -23.89
N LEU A 347 11.27 16.55 -22.65
CA LEU A 347 10.19 15.77 -22.02
C LEU A 347 9.28 16.69 -21.22
N ALA A 348 7.99 16.37 -21.18
CA ALA A 348 7.03 17.03 -20.30
C ALA A 348 6.21 16.00 -19.54
N THR A 349 5.80 16.36 -18.32
CA THR A 349 4.88 15.60 -17.49
C THR A 349 3.64 16.46 -17.19
N PRO A 350 2.44 15.86 -17.10
CA PRO A 350 1.21 16.53 -16.66
C PRO A 350 1.20 16.96 -15.18
N LEU A 351 2.24 16.64 -14.40
CA LEU A 351 2.40 17.21 -13.07
C LEU A 351 2.74 18.69 -13.27
N GLY A 352 1.80 19.59 -12.94
CA GLY A 352 2.06 21.03 -12.98
C GLY A 352 3.39 21.35 -12.27
N ASN A 353 4.17 22.26 -12.84
CA ASN A 353 5.46 22.69 -12.27
C ASN A 353 5.34 23.19 -10.83
#